data_AF-A0A7Y3H362-F1
#
_entry.id   AF-A0A7Y3H362-F1
#
_cell.length_a   1.000
_cell.length_b   1.000
_cell.length_c   1.000
_cell.angle_alpha   90.00
_cell.angle_beta   90.00
_cell.angle_gamma   90.00
#
_symmetry.space_group_name_H-M   'P 1'
#
loop_
_entity.id
_entity.type
_entity.pdbx_description
1 polymer ?
#
loop_
_entity_poly.entity_id
_entity_poly.type
_entity_poly.pdbx_seq_one_letter_code
_entity_poly.pdbx_strand_id
1 'polypeptide(L)'
;MNFMYQNLLFLFIVSLGINLVMFLVAYKYQTDKLTDASYSITFIALSSWIFFQLSSRNVTDTIIYALIFIWAIRLGYYLFKRIQVTGRDDRFDEIRTSFKSFLGFWLVQGVSVFIILLSQFIISQNNNDKISELIVIGIMISIIGFLIESVADHQKFTFKLNNPNDFISTGLWQKIRHPNYLGEILFWLGIFVASIPYSSLTYIAIALISPLWISFLLIKFSGIPPLEEKWMTKYKDNTDFQEYYKRTSRLIPGVY
;
A
#
# COMPACT_ATOMS: atom_id res chain seq x y z
N MET A 1 -30.20 -8.43 7.25
CA MET A 1 -28.99 -7.56 7.28
C MET A 1 -28.90 -6.89 5.92
N ASN A 2 -28.75 -5.56 5.85
CA ASN A 2 -28.75 -4.81 4.59
C ASN A 2 -27.60 -5.30 3.68
N PHE A 3 -27.87 -5.48 2.38
CA PHE A 3 -26.99 -6.07 1.35
C PHE A 3 -25.55 -5.52 1.40
N MET A 4 -25.40 -4.21 1.61
CA MET A 4 -24.09 -3.56 1.75
C MET A 4 -23.28 -4.12 2.94
N TYR A 5 -23.92 -4.32 4.09
CA TYR A 5 -23.25 -4.84 5.29
C TYR A 5 -22.82 -6.30 5.11
N GLN A 6 -23.59 -7.11 4.38
CA GLN A 6 -23.22 -8.49 4.09
C GLN A 6 -21.96 -8.54 3.23
N ASN A 7 -21.86 -7.68 2.21
CA ASN A 7 -20.68 -7.62 1.34
C ASN A 7 -19.45 -7.07 2.08
N LEU A 8 -19.61 -6.04 2.90
CA LEU A 8 -18.50 -5.54 3.73
C LEU A 8 -18.01 -6.59 4.73
N LEU A 9 -18.92 -7.30 5.39
CA LEU A 9 -18.57 -8.39 6.31
C LEU A 9 -17.88 -9.54 5.57
N PHE A 10 -18.37 -9.89 4.37
CA PHE A 10 -17.73 -10.90 3.53
C PHE A 10 -16.30 -10.50 3.16
N LEU A 11 -16.08 -9.29 2.66
CA LEU A 11 -14.75 -8.76 2.33
C LEU A 11 -13.81 -8.79 3.53
N PHE A 12 -14.30 -8.38 4.70
CA PHE A 12 -13.52 -8.40 5.94
C PHE A 12 -13.11 -9.81 6.35
N ILE A 13 -14.07 -10.75 6.37
CA ILE A 13 -13.82 -12.16 6.74
C ILE A 13 -12.85 -12.81 5.75
N VAL A 14 -13.03 -12.59 4.44
CA VAL A 14 -12.14 -13.16 3.42
C VAL A 14 -10.74 -12.56 3.52
N SER A 15 -10.62 -11.25 3.75
CA SER A 15 -9.32 -10.60 3.96
C SER A 15 -8.56 -11.23 5.13
N LEU A 16 -9.23 -11.35 6.28
CA LEU A 16 -8.66 -11.98 7.47
C LEU A 16 -8.36 -13.46 7.23
N GLY A 17 -9.27 -14.18 6.57
CA GLY A 17 -9.11 -15.61 6.28
C GLY A 17 -7.85 -15.88 5.45
N ILE A 18 -7.62 -15.13 4.37
CA ILE A 18 -6.40 -15.25 3.55
C ILE A 18 -5.16 -14.99 4.40
N ASN A 19 -5.16 -13.91 5.19
CA ASN A 19 -4.00 -13.53 6.02
C ASN A 19 -3.75 -14.52 7.16
N LEU A 20 -4.79 -15.12 7.76
CA LEU A 20 -4.67 -16.14 8.78
C LEU A 20 -4.13 -17.46 8.21
N VAL A 21 -4.60 -17.89 7.03
CA VAL A 21 -4.04 -19.07 6.36
C VAL A 21 -2.56 -18.86 6.06
N MET A 22 -2.20 -17.70 5.51
CA MET A 22 -0.81 -17.35 5.23
C MET A 22 0.04 -17.24 6.50
N PHE A 23 -0.50 -16.69 7.59
CA PHE A 23 0.14 -16.67 8.91
C PHE A 23 0.46 -18.08 9.40
N LEU A 24 -0.49 -19.03 9.33
CA LEU A 24 -0.26 -20.40 9.81
C LEU A 24 0.89 -21.07 9.06
N VAL A 25 0.96 -20.87 7.75
CA VAL A 25 2.07 -21.36 6.92
C VAL A 25 3.38 -20.64 7.29
N ALA A 26 3.36 -19.32 7.34
CA ALA A 26 4.53 -18.49 7.64
C ALA A 26 5.11 -18.77 9.03
N TYR A 27 4.26 -18.94 10.04
CA TYR A 27 4.67 -19.24 11.41
C TYR A 27 5.19 -20.68 11.53
N LYS A 28 4.56 -21.66 10.87
CA LYS A 28 5.06 -23.04 10.87
C LYS A 28 6.48 -23.13 10.30
N TYR A 29 6.76 -22.40 9.23
CA TYR A 29 8.07 -22.41 8.57
C TYR A 29 9.01 -21.28 9.00
N GLN A 30 8.58 -20.46 9.98
CA GLN A 30 9.34 -19.32 10.50
C GLN A 30 9.89 -18.43 9.37
N THR A 31 9.04 -18.09 8.39
CA THR A 31 9.42 -17.37 7.17
C THR A 31 8.61 -16.10 6.96
N ASP A 32 9.30 -15.01 6.63
CA ASP A 32 8.73 -13.71 6.25
C ASP A 32 8.45 -13.57 4.74
N LYS A 33 8.88 -14.54 3.93
CA LYS A 33 8.76 -14.49 2.45
C LYS A 33 7.31 -14.43 1.94
N LEU A 34 6.35 -14.90 2.74
CA LEU A 34 4.94 -14.90 2.39
C LEU A 34 4.23 -13.58 2.70
N THR A 35 4.82 -12.71 3.53
CA THR A 35 4.17 -11.48 4.00
C THR A 35 3.84 -10.57 2.81
N ASP A 36 4.85 -10.24 2.00
CA ASP A 36 4.70 -9.41 0.82
C ASP A 36 3.77 -10.04 -0.25
N ALA A 37 3.90 -11.34 -0.51
CA ALA A 37 3.05 -12.04 -1.49
C ALA A 37 1.58 -12.07 -1.06
N SER A 38 1.32 -12.32 0.22
CA SER A 38 -0.03 -12.38 0.77
C SER A 38 -0.77 -11.04 0.68
N TYR A 39 -0.06 -9.92 0.85
CA TYR A 39 -0.64 -8.58 0.72
C TYR A 39 -1.18 -8.37 -0.71
N SER A 40 -0.34 -8.61 -1.72
CA SER A 40 -0.74 -8.51 -3.13
C SER A 40 -1.85 -9.50 -3.51
N ILE A 41 -1.77 -10.75 -3.05
CA ILE A 41 -2.81 -11.78 -3.31
C ILE A 41 -4.15 -11.34 -2.72
N THR A 42 -4.14 -10.79 -1.50
CA THR A 42 -5.38 -10.33 -0.84
C THR A 42 -6.00 -9.17 -1.61
N PHE A 43 -5.22 -8.19 -2.05
CA PHE A 43 -5.73 -7.11 -2.91
C PHE A 43 -6.32 -7.63 -4.21
N ILE A 44 -5.59 -8.51 -4.91
CA ILE A 44 -6.05 -9.08 -6.18
C ILE A 44 -7.37 -9.83 -5.99
N ALA A 45 -7.44 -10.68 -4.97
CA ALA A 45 -8.63 -11.49 -4.69
C ALA A 45 -9.86 -10.63 -4.37
N LEU A 46 -9.73 -9.70 -3.43
CA LEU A 46 -10.85 -8.85 -2.99
C LEU A 46 -11.25 -7.83 -4.05
N SER A 47 -10.28 -7.18 -4.71
CA SER A 47 -10.55 -6.22 -5.79
C SER A 47 -11.25 -6.89 -6.97
N SER A 48 -10.83 -8.11 -7.33
CA SER A 48 -11.50 -8.89 -8.38
C SER A 48 -12.91 -9.30 -7.96
N TRP A 49 -13.09 -9.72 -6.71
CA TRP A 49 -14.43 -10.07 -6.21
C TRP A 49 -15.37 -8.85 -6.23
N ILE A 50 -14.92 -7.67 -5.80
CA ILE A 50 -15.69 -6.41 -5.89
C ILE A 50 -16.10 -6.14 -7.34
N PHE A 51 -15.15 -6.23 -8.28
CA PHE A 51 -15.41 -5.96 -9.69
C PHE A 51 -16.41 -6.97 -10.30
N PHE A 52 -16.21 -8.27 -10.10
CA PHE A 52 -17.02 -9.28 -10.77
C PHE A 52 -18.39 -9.52 -10.12
N GLN A 53 -18.53 -9.29 -8.81
CA GLN A 53 -19.76 -9.62 -8.07
C GLN A 53 -20.61 -8.42 -7.70
N LEU A 54 -20.01 -7.24 -7.50
CA LEU A 54 -20.74 -6.06 -7.01
C LEU A 54 -20.89 -4.98 -8.06
N SER A 55 -19.87 -4.76 -8.88
CA SER A 55 -19.86 -3.63 -9.80
C SER A 55 -20.79 -3.84 -11.00
N SER A 56 -21.27 -2.74 -11.60
CA SER A 56 -21.96 -2.81 -12.90
C SER A 56 -20.99 -3.07 -14.06
N ARG A 57 -19.67 -3.05 -13.79
CA ARG A 57 -18.58 -3.19 -14.75
C ARG A 57 -18.62 -2.08 -15.80
N ASN A 58 -18.97 -0.88 -15.36
CA ASN A 58 -18.88 0.30 -16.21
C ASN A 58 -17.41 0.68 -16.46
N VAL A 59 -17.21 1.74 -17.26
CA VAL A 59 -15.87 2.21 -17.62
C VAL A 59 -15.06 2.59 -16.37
N THR A 60 -15.69 3.22 -15.38
CA THR A 60 -15.00 3.63 -14.15
C THR A 60 -14.59 2.42 -13.32
N ASP A 61 -15.50 1.48 -13.07
CA ASP A 61 -15.22 0.22 -12.37
C ASP A 61 -14.05 -0.52 -13.01
N THR A 62 -14.05 -0.59 -14.34
CA THR A 62 -13.03 -1.28 -15.12
C THR A 62 -11.67 -0.62 -14.98
N ILE A 63 -11.60 0.71 -15.08
CA ILE A 63 -10.34 1.46 -14.90
C ILE A 63 -9.82 1.32 -13.47
N ILE A 64 -10.68 1.49 -12.46
CA ILE A 64 -10.30 1.40 -11.05
C ILE A 64 -9.81 0.00 -10.70
N TYR A 65 -10.53 -1.03 -11.15
CA TYR A 65 -10.10 -2.42 -11.01
C TYR A 65 -8.74 -2.65 -11.69
N ALA A 66 -8.57 -2.21 -12.93
CA ALA A 66 -7.31 -2.37 -13.67
C ALA A 66 -6.14 -1.67 -12.95
N LEU A 67 -6.34 -0.45 -12.45
CA LEU A 67 -5.33 0.29 -11.69
C LEU A 67 -4.91 -0.48 -10.43
N ILE A 68 -5.86 -0.96 -9.62
CA ILE A 68 -5.57 -1.71 -8.39
C ILE A 68 -4.91 -3.05 -8.71
N PHE A 69 -5.38 -3.74 -9.74
CA PHE A 69 -4.83 -5.04 -10.16
C PHE A 69 -3.38 -4.90 -10.66
N ILE A 70 -3.12 -3.93 -11.52
CA ILE A 70 -1.77 -3.62 -12.01
C ILE A 70 -0.86 -3.19 -10.86
N TRP A 71 -1.36 -2.32 -9.97
CA TRP A 71 -0.63 -1.88 -8.79
C TRP A 71 -0.25 -3.06 -7.90
N ALA A 72 -1.19 -3.97 -7.60
CA ALA A 72 -0.98 -5.11 -6.72
C ALA A 72 0.00 -6.13 -7.31
N ILE A 73 -0.10 -6.43 -8.61
CA ILE A 73 0.85 -7.30 -9.33
C ILE A 73 2.25 -6.70 -9.31
N ARG A 74 2.38 -5.42 -9.67
CA ARG A 74 3.67 -4.73 -9.70
C ARG A 74 4.31 -4.70 -8.31
N LEU A 75 3.53 -4.40 -7.26
CA LEU A 75 4.02 -4.40 -5.88
C LEU A 75 4.50 -5.80 -5.48
N GLY A 76 3.66 -6.81 -5.72
CA GLY A 76 3.97 -8.19 -5.37
C GLY A 76 5.21 -8.71 -6.09
N TYR A 77 5.34 -8.42 -7.39
CA TYR A 77 6.52 -8.75 -8.17
C TYR A 77 7.78 -8.06 -7.65
N TYR A 78 7.72 -6.76 -7.38
CA TYR A 78 8.86 -6.00 -6.85
C TYR A 78 9.32 -6.56 -5.51
N LEU A 79 8.40 -6.75 -4.57
CA LEU A 79 8.70 -7.25 -3.23
C LEU A 79 9.21 -8.69 -3.28
N PHE A 80 8.62 -9.54 -4.13
CA PHE A 80 9.10 -10.89 -4.36
C PHE A 80 10.53 -10.90 -4.93
N LYS A 81 10.81 -10.08 -5.95
CA LYS A 81 12.17 -9.96 -6.50
C LYS A 81 13.16 -9.46 -5.44
N ARG A 82 12.76 -8.49 -4.61
CA ARG A 82 13.58 -7.95 -3.51
C ARG A 82 13.94 -9.05 -2.52
N ILE A 83 12.97 -9.82 -2.04
CA ILE A 83 13.22 -10.85 -1.02
C ILE A 83 14.09 -12.00 -1.56
N GLN A 84 14.03 -12.32 -2.85
CA GLN A 84 14.94 -13.30 -3.47
C GLN A 84 16.39 -12.82 -3.45
N VAL A 85 16.62 -11.51 -3.59
CA VAL A 85 17.96 -10.91 -3.54
C VAL A 85 18.45 -10.73 -2.11
N THR A 86 17.62 -10.20 -1.21
CA THR A 86 18.03 -9.92 0.18
C THR A 86 18.00 -11.15 1.08
N GLY A 87 17.33 -12.22 0.65
CA GLY A 87 17.21 -13.50 1.35
C GLY A 87 16.19 -13.50 2.49
N ARG A 88 16.15 -12.41 3.27
CA ARG A 88 15.22 -12.19 4.39
C ARG A 88 14.86 -10.71 4.52
N ASP A 89 13.76 -10.45 5.21
CA ASP A 89 13.37 -9.12 5.66
C ASP A 89 13.63 -8.99 7.16
N ASP A 90 14.60 -8.15 7.50
CA ASP A 90 15.07 -7.97 8.87
C ASP A 90 14.03 -7.30 9.79
N ARG A 91 12.97 -6.69 9.24
CA ARG A 91 11.83 -6.20 10.02
C ARG A 91 11.13 -7.32 10.81
N PHE A 92 11.27 -8.56 10.35
CA PHE A 92 10.62 -9.73 10.96
C PHE A 92 11.56 -10.57 11.82
N ASP A 93 12.85 -10.22 11.93
CA ASP A 93 13.83 -11.06 12.64
C ASP A 93 13.43 -11.32 14.11
N GLU A 94 12.89 -10.31 14.80
CA GLU A 94 12.40 -10.42 16.19
C GLU A 94 10.92 -10.82 16.29
N ILE A 95 10.13 -10.56 15.23
CA ILE A 95 8.68 -10.72 15.25
C ILE A 95 8.29 -12.17 14.90
N ARG A 96 8.95 -12.81 13.93
CA ARG A 96 8.51 -14.09 13.35
C ARG A 96 8.47 -15.26 14.34
N THR A 97 9.35 -15.22 15.34
CA THR A 97 9.44 -16.25 16.40
C THR A 97 8.36 -16.07 17.47
N SER A 98 7.86 -14.84 17.65
CA SER A 98 6.77 -14.53 18.58
C SER A 98 5.42 -14.77 17.94
N PHE A 99 4.68 -15.77 18.44
CA PHE A 99 3.32 -16.05 17.95
C PHE A 99 2.42 -14.80 17.99
N LYS A 100 2.41 -14.09 19.14
CA LYS A 100 1.53 -12.94 19.35
C LYS A 100 1.90 -11.77 18.44
N SER A 101 3.19 -11.44 18.36
CA SER A 101 3.66 -10.31 17.55
C SER A 101 3.47 -10.58 16.07
N PHE A 102 3.77 -11.81 15.62
CA PHE A 102 3.59 -12.17 14.23
C PHE A 102 2.11 -12.23 13.85
N LEU A 103 1.26 -12.88 14.66
CA LEU A 103 -0.19 -12.86 14.44
C LEU A 103 -0.74 -11.43 14.39
N GLY A 104 -0.27 -10.54 15.28
CA GLY A 104 -0.63 -9.13 15.28
C GLY A 104 -0.32 -8.44 13.94
N PHE A 105 0.88 -8.67 13.38
CA PHE A 105 1.23 -8.18 12.05
C PHE A 105 0.25 -8.65 10.97
N TRP A 106 -0.05 -9.95 10.92
CA TRP A 106 -0.94 -10.54 9.91
C TRP A 106 -2.39 -10.06 10.04
N LEU A 107 -2.87 -9.87 11.27
CA LEU A 107 -4.20 -9.29 11.51
C LEU A 107 -4.26 -7.83 11.05
N VAL A 108 -3.27 -7.01 11.41
CA VAL A 108 -3.18 -5.62 10.94
C VAL A 108 -3.13 -5.57 9.42
N GLN A 109 -2.34 -6.44 8.78
CA GLN A 109 -2.26 -6.54 7.33
C GLN A 109 -3.64 -6.86 6.71
N GLY A 110 -4.33 -7.89 7.18
CA GLY A 110 -5.66 -8.26 6.67
C GLY A 110 -6.71 -7.17 6.88
N VAL A 111 -6.73 -6.53 8.05
CA VAL A 111 -7.61 -5.37 8.31
C VAL A 111 -7.29 -4.23 7.36
N SER A 112 -6.01 -3.99 7.09
CA SER A 112 -5.55 -2.89 6.23
C SER A 112 -6.00 -3.06 4.79
N VAL A 113 -5.86 -4.25 4.21
CA VAL A 113 -6.31 -4.49 2.83
C VAL A 113 -7.82 -4.23 2.70
N PHE A 114 -8.60 -4.69 3.68
CA PHE A 114 -10.04 -4.43 3.71
C PHE A 114 -10.35 -2.92 3.77
N ILE A 115 -9.73 -2.17 4.69
CA ILE A 115 -9.97 -0.73 4.84
C ILE A 115 -9.56 0.05 3.58
N ILE A 116 -8.43 -0.29 2.99
CA ILE A 116 -7.89 0.40 1.81
C ILE A 116 -8.79 0.19 0.60
N LEU A 117 -9.43 -0.98 0.46
CA LEU A 117 -10.37 -1.26 -0.62
C LEU A 117 -11.76 -0.60 -0.47
N LEU A 118 -12.03 0.11 0.64
CA LEU A 118 -13.32 0.77 0.84
C LEU A 118 -13.65 1.77 -0.27
N SER A 119 -12.69 2.52 -0.80
CA SER A 119 -12.95 3.46 -1.91
C SER A 119 -13.41 2.73 -3.18
N GLN A 120 -12.79 1.59 -3.53
CA GLN A 120 -13.24 0.77 -4.66
C GLN A 120 -14.63 0.19 -4.40
N PHE A 121 -14.89 -0.30 -3.20
CA PHE A 121 -16.20 -0.83 -2.83
C PHE A 121 -17.31 0.22 -2.99
N ILE A 122 -17.06 1.47 -2.59
CA ILE A 122 -18.02 2.57 -2.74
C ILE A 122 -18.26 2.92 -4.21
N ILE A 123 -17.21 2.94 -5.04
CA ILE A 123 -17.34 3.12 -6.49
C ILE A 123 -18.24 2.03 -7.08
N SER A 124 -18.04 0.77 -6.66
CA SER A 124 -18.81 -0.36 -7.18
C SER A 124 -20.28 -0.39 -6.76
N GLN A 125 -20.72 0.48 -5.83
CA GLN A 125 -22.14 0.58 -5.46
C GLN A 125 -22.93 1.46 -6.43
N ASN A 126 -22.27 2.10 -7.39
CA ASN A 126 -22.90 3.04 -8.30
C ASN A 126 -23.00 2.47 -9.73
N ASN A 127 -24.21 2.53 -10.28
CA ASN A 127 -24.51 2.04 -11.63
C ASN A 127 -24.53 3.16 -12.68
N ASN A 128 -24.06 4.37 -12.33
CA ASN A 128 -24.06 5.52 -13.23
C ASN A 128 -22.81 5.52 -14.12
N ASP A 129 -23.01 5.48 -15.43
CA ASP A 129 -21.92 5.46 -16.41
C ASP A 129 -21.33 6.86 -16.70
N LYS A 130 -21.86 7.93 -16.08
CA LYS A 130 -21.35 9.29 -16.28
C LYS A 130 -19.98 9.47 -15.64
N ILE A 131 -18.98 9.74 -16.48
CA ILE A 131 -17.64 10.12 -16.05
C ILE A 131 -17.62 11.62 -15.73
N SER A 132 -17.55 11.96 -14.44
CA SER A 132 -17.35 13.35 -13.99
C SER A 132 -15.87 13.75 -13.99
N GLU A 133 -15.60 15.06 -13.97
CA GLU A 133 -14.26 15.62 -13.89
C GLU A 133 -13.46 15.09 -12.68
N LEU A 134 -14.12 14.88 -11.54
CA LEU A 134 -13.48 14.34 -10.34
C LEU A 134 -13.03 12.89 -10.52
N ILE A 135 -13.73 12.07 -11.31
CA ILE A 135 -13.27 10.71 -11.65
C ILE A 135 -11.99 10.77 -12.47
N VAL A 136 -11.94 11.66 -13.47
CA VAL A 136 -10.75 11.85 -14.29
C VAL A 136 -9.58 12.34 -13.44
N ILE A 137 -9.79 13.33 -12.57
CA ILE A 137 -8.76 13.84 -11.65
C ILE A 137 -8.28 12.72 -10.73
N GLY A 138 -9.18 11.94 -10.14
CA GLY A 138 -8.83 10.83 -9.26
C GLY A 138 -7.98 9.77 -9.96
N ILE A 139 -8.39 9.36 -11.17
CA ILE A 139 -7.62 8.43 -12.02
C ILE A 139 -6.22 8.99 -12.31
N MET A 140 -6.11 10.27 -12.68
CA MET A 140 -4.82 10.91 -12.97
C MET A 140 -3.92 10.96 -11.74
N ILE A 141 -4.46 11.31 -10.57
CA ILE A 141 -3.73 11.27 -9.30
C ILE A 141 -3.23 9.85 -9.02
N SER A 142 -4.08 8.83 -9.22
CA SER A 142 -3.70 7.44 -9.02
C SER A 142 -2.57 7.00 -9.95
N ILE A 143 -2.64 7.35 -11.24
CA ILE A 143 -1.59 7.03 -12.22
C ILE A 143 -0.27 7.70 -11.82
N ILE A 144 -0.30 8.99 -11.45
CA ILE A 144 0.89 9.71 -10.99
C ILE A 144 1.48 9.04 -9.75
N GLY A 145 0.65 8.69 -8.77
CA GLY A 145 1.07 7.97 -7.57
C GLY A 145 1.74 6.63 -7.89
N PHE A 146 1.11 5.82 -8.75
CA PHE A 146 1.67 4.55 -9.23
C PHE A 146 3.03 4.72 -9.91
N LEU A 147 3.19 5.74 -10.75
CA LEU A 147 4.45 6.02 -11.44
C LEU A 147 5.55 6.45 -10.48
N ILE A 148 5.25 7.36 -9.54
CA ILE A 148 6.18 7.81 -8.50
C ILE A 148 6.65 6.61 -7.66
N GLU A 149 5.71 5.79 -7.20
CA GLU A 149 6.00 4.60 -6.41
C GLU A 149 6.92 3.64 -7.18
N SER A 150 6.52 3.29 -8.42
CA SER A 150 7.25 2.34 -9.26
C SER A 150 8.68 2.80 -9.58
N VAL A 151 8.85 4.09 -9.91
CA VAL A 151 10.18 4.67 -10.19
C VAL A 151 11.02 4.73 -8.91
N ALA A 152 10.45 5.13 -7.78
CA ALA A 152 11.16 5.22 -6.51
C ALA A 152 11.67 3.85 -6.05
N ASP A 153 10.82 2.82 -6.12
CA ASP A 153 11.18 1.45 -5.79
C ASP A 153 12.26 0.90 -6.71
N HIS A 154 12.13 1.12 -8.02
CA HIS A 154 13.15 0.71 -8.98
C HIS A 154 14.51 1.38 -8.72
N GLN A 155 14.51 2.71 -8.50
CA GLN A 155 15.73 3.46 -8.16
C GLN A 155 16.39 2.90 -6.90
N LYS A 156 15.63 2.68 -5.83
CA LYS A 156 16.16 2.16 -4.56
C LYS A 156 16.72 0.75 -4.72
N PHE A 157 16.00 -0.13 -5.39
CA PHE A 157 16.43 -1.52 -5.59
C PHE A 157 17.71 -1.60 -6.42
N THR A 158 17.76 -0.92 -7.57
CA THR A 158 18.96 -0.88 -8.43
C THR A 158 20.15 -0.26 -7.69
N PHE A 159 19.94 0.82 -6.93
CA PHE A 159 21.00 1.41 -6.12
C PHE A 159 21.53 0.44 -5.07
N LYS A 160 20.66 -0.28 -4.36
CA LYS A 160 21.03 -1.21 -3.30
C LYS A 160 21.70 -2.49 -3.78
N LEU A 161 21.47 -2.89 -5.03
CA LEU A 161 22.22 -3.97 -5.67
C LEU A 161 23.71 -3.62 -5.82
N ASN A 162 24.00 -2.37 -6.20
CA ASN A 162 25.37 -1.92 -6.45
C ASN A 162 26.05 -1.34 -5.19
N ASN A 163 25.26 -0.76 -4.28
CA ASN A 163 25.73 -0.04 -3.09
C ASN A 163 24.95 -0.52 -1.84
N PRO A 164 25.14 -1.76 -1.39
CA PRO A 164 24.33 -2.36 -0.32
C PRO A 164 24.42 -1.59 1.01
N ASN A 165 25.59 -1.00 1.27
CA ASN A 165 25.89 -0.31 2.51
C ASN A 165 25.59 1.19 2.49
N ASP A 166 25.27 1.80 1.34
CA ASP A 166 25.09 3.25 1.23
C ASP A 166 23.61 3.67 1.22
N PHE A 167 23.31 4.93 1.47
CA PHE A 167 21.96 5.48 1.34
C PHE A 167 21.75 6.06 -0.06
N ILE A 168 20.56 5.87 -0.63
CA ILE A 168 20.22 6.48 -1.91
C ILE A 168 19.86 7.95 -1.69
N SER A 169 20.44 8.84 -2.50
CA SER A 169 20.22 10.29 -2.44
C SER A 169 20.08 10.93 -3.83
N THR A 170 19.84 10.12 -4.85
CA THR A 170 19.71 10.53 -6.26
C THR A 170 18.31 10.23 -6.81
N GLY A 171 17.96 10.83 -7.94
CA GLY A 171 16.63 10.67 -8.54
C GLY A 171 15.53 11.27 -7.67
N LEU A 172 14.43 10.54 -7.46
CA LEU A 172 13.33 11.00 -6.60
C LEU A 172 13.77 11.14 -5.14
N TRP A 173 14.71 10.30 -4.72
CA TRP A 173 15.24 10.26 -3.35
C TRP A 173 16.06 11.50 -2.98
N GLN A 174 16.48 12.32 -3.96
CA GLN A 174 17.21 13.56 -3.69
C GLN A 174 16.34 14.62 -3.01
N LYS A 175 15.05 14.69 -3.38
CA LYS A 175 14.11 15.73 -2.93
C LYS A 175 13.21 15.26 -1.79
N ILE A 176 12.89 13.96 -1.76
CA ILE A 176 11.97 13.35 -0.81
C ILE A 176 12.63 12.08 -0.27
N ARG A 177 12.65 11.88 1.06
CA ARG A 177 13.28 10.70 1.67
C ARG A 177 12.47 9.43 1.52
N HIS A 178 11.15 9.52 1.34
CA HIS A 178 10.26 8.35 1.13
C HIS A 178 9.34 8.54 -0.09
N PRO A 179 9.88 8.71 -1.31
CA PRO A 179 9.07 9.01 -2.49
C PRO A 179 8.15 7.84 -2.87
N ASN A 180 8.54 6.60 -2.57
CA ASN A 180 7.70 5.43 -2.80
C ASN A 180 6.41 5.49 -1.95
N TYR A 181 6.51 5.88 -0.67
CA TYR A 181 5.34 6.05 0.20
C TYR A 181 4.46 7.23 -0.23
N LEU A 182 5.04 8.31 -0.74
CA LEU A 182 4.25 9.39 -1.34
C LEU A 182 3.45 8.86 -2.54
N GLY A 183 4.09 8.07 -3.40
CA GLY A 183 3.44 7.45 -4.55
C GLY A 183 2.26 6.56 -4.14
N GLU A 184 2.43 5.71 -3.14
CA GLU A 184 1.36 4.83 -2.63
C GLU A 184 0.21 5.63 -2.01
N ILE A 185 0.50 6.68 -1.23
CA ILE A 185 -0.53 7.57 -0.66
C ILE A 185 -1.31 8.27 -1.77
N LEU A 186 -0.62 8.81 -2.78
CA LEU A 186 -1.27 9.44 -3.93
C LEU A 186 -2.11 8.44 -4.71
N PHE A 187 -1.63 7.20 -4.87
CA PHE A 187 -2.37 6.14 -5.55
C PHE A 187 -3.76 5.96 -4.94
N TRP A 188 -3.82 5.72 -3.62
CA TRP A 188 -5.08 5.51 -2.90
C TRP A 188 -5.91 6.78 -2.72
N LEU A 189 -5.27 7.94 -2.60
CA LEU A 189 -5.96 9.23 -2.61
C LEU A 189 -6.70 9.45 -3.94
N GLY A 190 -6.10 9.09 -5.07
CA GLY A 190 -6.75 9.19 -6.37
C GLY A 190 -7.98 8.28 -6.49
N ILE A 191 -7.91 7.04 -5.98
CA ILE A 191 -9.07 6.13 -5.94
C ILE A 191 -10.18 6.71 -5.07
N PHE A 192 -9.84 7.31 -3.93
CA PHE A 192 -10.81 8.03 -3.11
C PHE A 192 -11.44 9.22 -3.86
N VAL A 193 -10.63 10.07 -4.51
CA VAL A 193 -11.16 11.23 -5.27
C VAL A 193 -12.12 10.78 -6.36
N ALA A 194 -11.84 9.65 -7.04
CA ALA A 194 -12.74 9.06 -8.02
C ALA A 194 -14.05 8.52 -7.42
N SER A 195 -14.09 8.24 -6.10
CA SER A 195 -15.31 7.79 -5.41
C SER A 195 -16.27 8.92 -5.00
N ILE A 196 -15.79 10.16 -4.95
CA ILE A 196 -16.56 11.33 -4.48
C ILE A 196 -17.87 11.56 -5.27
N PRO A 197 -17.88 11.48 -6.61
CA PRO A 197 -19.08 11.76 -7.41
C PRO A 197 -20.24 10.77 -7.18
N TYR A 198 -19.95 9.64 -6.56
CA TYR A 198 -20.83 8.48 -6.55
C TYR A 198 -21.61 8.30 -5.24
N SER A 199 -21.56 9.29 -4.34
CA SER A 199 -21.77 9.06 -2.92
C SER A 199 -22.65 10.10 -2.22
N SER A 200 -23.50 9.64 -1.28
CA SER A 200 -23.99 10.49 -0.19
C SER A 200 -22.82 10.89 0.72
N LEU A 201 -22.98 11.93 1.55
CA LEU A 201 -21.92 12.36 2.47
C LEU A 201 -21.39 11.21 3.35
N THR A 202 -22.27 10.28 3.73
CA THR A 202 -21.90 9.07 4.48
C THR A 202 -20.95 8.15 3.72
N TYR A 203 -21.18 7.92 2.43
CA TYR A 203 -20.31 7.07 1.62
C TYR A 203 -18.96 7.71 1.32
N ILE A 204 -18.93 9.04 1.14
CA ILE A 204 -17.66 9.80 1.06
C ILE A 204 -16.86 9.62 2.35
N ALA A 205 -17.50 9.74 3.52
CA ALA A 205 -16.83 9.57 4.80
C ALA A 205 -16.24 8.15 4.97
N ILE A 206 -16.95 7.10 4.53
CA ILE A 206 -16.44 5.72 4.54
C ILE A 206 -15.26 5.56 3.57
N ALA A 207 -15.39 6.07 2.34
CA ALA A 207 -14.33 5.99 1.34
C ALA A 207 -13.06 6.73 1.77
N LEU A 208 -13.18 7.84 2.50
CA LEU A 208 -12.07 8.64 3.01
C LEU A 208 -11.19 7.88 4.01
N ILE A 209 -11.74 6.86 4.69
CA ILE A 209 -10.98 6.02 5.63
C ILE A 209 -9.82 5.33 4.91
N SER A 210 -9.99 4.96 3.62
CA SER A 210 -8.95 4.28 2.84
C SER A 210 -7.63 5.06 2.75
N PRO A 211 -7.57 6.26 2.12
CA PRO A 211 -6.33 7.01 2.01
C PRO A 211 -5.79 7.48 3.37
N LEU A 212 -6.66 7.74 4.35
CA LEU A 212 -6.25 8.10 5.70
C LEU A 212 -5.55 6.92 6.41
N TRP A 213 -6.07 5.72 6.25
CA TRP A 213 -5.51 4.51 6.87
C TRP A 213 -4.13 4.20 6.33
N ILE A 214 -3.97 4.15 5.00
CA ILE A 214 -2.65 3.89 4.40
C ILE A 214 -1.65 5.00 4.73
N SER A 215 -2.10 6.27 4.74
CA SER A 215 -1.25 7.39 5.16
C SER A 215 -0.81 7.26 6.62
N PHE A 216 -1.72 6.89 7.53
CA PHE A 216 -1.39 6.64 8.93
C PHE A 216 -0.37 5.51 9.08
N LEU A 217 -0.60 4.39 8.40
CA LEU A 217 0.33 3.25 8.45
C LEU A 217 1.72 3.64 7.97
N LEU A 218 1.81 4.33 6.84
CA LEU A 218 3.08 4.70 6.25
C LEU A 218 3.78 5.83 7.02
N ILE A 219 3.06 6.84 7.50
CA ILE A 219 3.68 8.02 8.13
C ILE A 219 3.97 7.80 9.62
N LYS A 220 3.12 7.05 10.32
CA LYS A 220 3.12 7.00 11.79
C LYS A 220 3.35 5.63 12.39
N PHE A 221 3.14 4.54 11.64
CA PHE A 221 3.16 3.20 12.23
C PHE A 221 4.24 2.30 11.62
N SER A 222 3.95 1.66 10.49
CA SER A 222 4.78 0.59 9.91
C SER A 222 5.73 1.05 8.80
N GLY A 223 5.57 2.26 8.27
CA GLY A 223 6.41 2.79 7.19
C GLY A 223 7.64 3.56 7.67
N ILE A 224 7.53 4.89 7.69
CA ILE A 224 8.63 5.83 7.89
C ILE A 224 9.32 5.69 9.25
N PRO A 225 8.61 5.64 10.40
CA PRO A 225 9.27 5.67 11.71
C PRO A 225 10.32 4.55 11.92
N PRO A 226 10.00 3.24 11.73
CA PRO A 226 10.99 2.19 11.93
C PRO A 226 12.13 2.25 10.90
N LEU A 227 11.87 2.72 9.68
CA LEU A 227 12.90 2.88 8.66
C LEU A 227 13.90 3.98 9.02
N GLU A 228 13.40 5.15 9.43
CA GLU A 228 14.28 6.26 9.78
C GLU A 228 15.05 6.00 11.07
N GLU A 229 14.44 5.36 12.08
CA GLU A 229 15.16 4.92 13.28
C GLU A 229 16.34 4.03 12.90
N LYS A 230 16.10 3.03 12.06
CA LYS A 230 17.15 2.14 11.56
C LYS A 230 18.22 2.87 10.74
N TRP A 231 17.83 3.83 9.89
CA TRP A 231 18.80 4.62 9.12
C TRP A 231 19.67 5.48 10.04
N MET A 232 19.07 6.11 11.06
CA MET A 232 19.80 6.91 12.03
C MET A 232 20.78 6.07 12.84
N THR A 233 20.45 4.83 13.19
CA THR A 233 21.41 3.91 13.81
C THR A 233 22.51 3.48 12.84
N LYS A 234 22.14 3.08 11.62
CA LYS A 234 23.07 2.53 10.63
C LYS A 234 24.07 3.57 10.10
N TYR A 235 23.63 4.81 9.90
CA TYR A 235 24.40 5.89 9.26
C TYR A 235 24.75 7.01 10.25
N LYS A 236 24.76 6.73 11.56
CA LYS A 236 25.00 7.73 12.61
C LYS A 236 26.28 8.54 12.41
N ASP A 237 27.36 7.87 11.99
CA ASP A 237 28.69 8.46 11.84
C ASP A 237 28.99 8.94 10.40
N ASN A 238 28.02 8.82 9.48
CA ASN A 238 28.18 9.24 8.08
C ASN A 238 27.72 10.69 7.89
N THR A 239 28.66 11.61 7.68
CA THR A 239 28.40 13.06 7.53
C THR A 239 27.47 13.37 6.37
N ASP A 240 27.64 12.71 5.22
CA ASP A 240 26.83 12.94 4.02
C ASP A 240 25.37 12.54 4.24
N PHE A 241 25.15 11.45 4.98
CA PHE A 241 23.81 11.02 5.37
C PHE A 241 23.16 12.04 6.31
N GLN A 242 23.90 12.56 7.29
CA GLN A 242 23.35 13.56 8.22
C GLN A 242 22.97 14.86 7.50
N GLU A 243 23.76 15.29 6.51
CA GLU A 243 23.42 16.45 5.67
C GLU A 243 22.20 16.18 4.79
N TYR A 244 22.16 15.02 4.13
CA TYR A 244 21.02 14.55 3.34
C TYR A 244 19.74 14.54 4.19
N TYR A 245 19.80 13.95 5.38
CA TYR A 245 18.66 13.82 6.28
C TYR A 245 18.13 15.19 6.73
N LYS A 246 18.99 16.20 6.93
CA LYS A 246 18.58 17.56 7.31
C LYS A 246 17.94 18.34 6.16
N ARG A 247 18.47 18.20 4.94
CA ARG A 247 18.07 19.06 3.79
C ARG A 247 16.91 18.49 2.96
N THR A 248 16.70 17.19 2.98
CA THR A 248 15.71 16.51 2.13
C THR A 248 14.41 16.34 2.90
N SER A 249 13.26 16.71 2.33
CA SER A 249 11.96 16.58 3.01
C SER A 249 11.58 15.11 3.22
N ARG A 250 10.78 14.81 4.25
CA ARG A 250 10.45 13.41 4.57
C ARG A 250 9.50 12.82 3.53
N LEU A 251 8.45 13.54 3.16
CA LEU A 251 7.41 13.08 2.26
C LEU A 251 6.87 14.20 1.34
N ILE A 252 6.45 15.34 1.90
CA ILE A 252 5.84 16.46 1.18
C ILE A 252 6.74 17.69 1.35
N PRO A 253 7.38 18.18 0.28
CA PRO A 253 8.23 19.36 0.34
C PRO A 253 7.54 20.55 1.01
N GLY A 254 8.16 21.10 2.06
CA GLY A 254 7.65 22.27 2.80
C GLY A 254 6.53 21.99 3.80
N VAL A 255 6.07 20.74 3.95
CA VAL A 255 5.02 20.36 4.91
C VAL A 255 5.52 19.29 5.88
N TYR A 256 6.08 18.20 5.35
CA TYR A 256 6.51 17.04 6.13
C TYR A 256 7.72 16.35 5.50
#